data_AF-A0A966TVA6-F1
#
_entry.id   AF-A0A966TVA6-F1
#
_cell.length_a   1.000
_cell.length_b   1.000
_cell.length_c   1.000
_cell.angle_alpha   90.00
_cell.angle_beta   90.00
_cell.angle_gamma   90.00
#
_symmetry.space_group_name_H-M   'P 1'
#
loop_
_entity.id
_entity.type
_entity.pdbx_description
1 polymer ?
#
loop_
_entity_poly.entity_id
_entity_poly.type
_entity_poly.pdbx_seq_one_letter_code
_entity_poly.pdbx_strand_id
1 'polypeptide(L)'
;MVDNNGVVIEESLEIMFWALNKSDPENWILNDNNLSQELINENDFNFKKNLDKYKYADRFPEYPKEYYRAQCEVFLNLLNEKLRSKSYLMAEEISLADVAIFPFIRQFSLVDEEWFLNSKYQELKKWLQGFEESQMFKDVMKKN
;
A
#
# COMPACT_ATOMS: atom_id res chain seq x y z
N MET A 1 -3.23 -18.42 -3.22
CA MET A 1 -3.59 -19.68 -2.53
C MET A 1 -3.35 -19.44 -1.03
N VAL A 2 -3.90 -20.28 -0.17
CA VAL A 2 -3.82 -20.13 1.30
C VAL A 2 -3.26 -21.43 1.83
N ASP A 3 -2.27 -21.39 2.71
CA ASP A 3 -1.82 -22.62 3.38
C ASP A 3 -2.81 -23.04 4.47
N ASN A 4 -2.69 -24.28 4.94
CA ASN A 4 -3.63 -24.88 5.90
C ASN A 4 -3.65 -24.21 7.29
N ASN A 5 -2.87 -23.13 7.52
CA ASN A 5 -2.85 -22.34 8.74
C ASN A 5 -3.44 -20.93 8.56
N GLY A 6 -3.97 -20.60 7.38
CA GLY A 6 -4.64 -19.32 7.12
C GLY A 6 -3.70 -18.13 6.95
N VAL A 7 -2.39 -18.37 6.75
CA VAL A 7 -1.41 -17.31 6.50
C VAL A 7 -1.42 -17.00 5.00
N VAL A 8 -2.01 -15.87 4.63
CA VAL A 8 -1.98 -15.33 3.26
C VAL A 8 -0.91 -14.26 3.17
N ILE A 9 0.36 -14.64 3.31
CA ILE A 9 1.48 -13.71 3.12
C ILE A 9 2.66 -14.56 2.63
N GLU A 10 2.85 -14.63 1.31
CA GLU A 10 4.13 -14.91 0.63
C GLU A 10 3.94 -14.88 -0.91
N GLU A 11 2.78 -15.29 -1.42
CA GLU A 11 2.60 -15.38 -2.89
C GLU A 11 2.61 -14.05 -3.65
N SER A 12 2.00 -12.97 -3.15
CA SER A 12 1.90 -11.73 -3.95
C SER A 12 3.24 -11.05 -4.14
N LEU A 13 4.09 -11.03 -3.11
CA LEU A 13 5.41 -10.43 -3.20
C LEU A 13 6.37 -11.32 -3.99
N GLU A 14 6.31 -12.63 -3.79
CA GLU A 14 7.07 -13.59 -4.60
C GLU A 14 6.71 -13.51 -6.08
N ILE A 15 5.42 -13.36 -6.41
CA ILE A 15 4.98 -13.16 -7.80
C ILE A 15 5.53 -11.85 -8.37
N MET A 16 5.50 -10.75 -7.60
CA MET A 16 6.09 -9.48 -8.03
C MET A 16 7.59 -9.61 -8.29
N PHE A 17 8.35 -10.21 -7.37
CA PHE A 17 9.77 -10.47 -7.57
C PHE A 17 10.03 -11.43 -8.74
N TRP A 18 9.24 -12.48 -8.89
CA TRP A 18 9.36 -13.42 -10.01
C TRP A 18 9.18 -12.69 -11.35
N ALA A 19 8.17 -11.83 -11.46
CA ALA A 19 7.90 -11.05 -12.67
C ALA A 19 9.04 -10.07 -12.98
N LEU A 20 9.52 -9.32 -11.98
CA LEU A 20 10.61 -8.36 -12.15
C LEU A 20 11.95 -9.04 -12.48
N ASN A 21 12.23 -10.20 -11.89
CA ASN A 21 13.41 -11.00 -12.27
C ASN A 21 13.34 -11.53 -13.71
N LYS A 22 12.16 -11.58 -14.33
CA LYS A 22 12.02 -11.90 -15.76
C LYS A 22 12.22 -10.68 -16.65
N SER A 23 11.74 -9.52 -16.23
CA SER A 23 11.92 -8.25 -16.94
C SER A 23 11.63 -7.07 -16.00
N ASP A 24 12.66 -6.23 -15.77
CA ASP A 24 12.55 -4.99 -15.00
C ASP A 24 13.10 -3.80 -15.81
N PRO A 25 12.45 -3.42 -16.93
CA PRO A 25 12.92 -2.33 -17.79
C PRO A 25 12.86 -0.95 -17.10
N GLU A 26 12.02 -0.82 -16.08
CA GLU A 26 11.77 0.41 -15.31
C GLU A 26 12.56 0.45 -13.99
N ASN A 27 13.42 -0.55 -13.71
CA ASN A 27 14.28 -0.64 -12.53
C ASN A 27 13.54 -0.50 -11.18
N TRP A 28 12.40 -1.18 -11.02
CA TRP A 28 11.61 -1.15 -9.78
C TRP A 28 12.33 -1.80 -8.60
N ILE A 29 13.26 -2.73 -8.85
CA ILE A 29 14.12 -3.31 -7.82
C ILE A 29 15.30 -2.35 -7.57
N LEU A 30 15.22 -1.61 -6.47
CA LEU A 30 16.29 -0.72 -6.05
C LEU A 30 17.49 -1.51 -5.51
N ASN A 31 18.69 -0.96 -5.69
CA ASN A 31 19.94 -1.54 -5.15
C ASN A 31 19.94 -1.66 -3.61
N ASP A 32 19.21 -0.77 -2.91
CA ASP A 32 18.97 -0.86 -1.46
C ASP A 32 17.60 -1.50 -1.18
N ASN A 33 17.48 -2.79 -1.53
CA ASN A 33 16.25 -3.56 -1.40
C ASN A 33 15.80 -3.73 0.07
N ASN A 34 16.70 -3.61 1.04
CA ASN A 34 16.39 -3.87 2.45
C ASN A 34 15.32 -2.91 2.98
N LEU A 35 15.46 -1.61 2.73
CA LEU A 35 14.48 -0.62 3.19
C LEU A 35 13.12 -0.77 2.48
N SER A 36 13.13 -1.19 1.22
CA SER A 36 11.90 -1.47 0.46
C SER A 36 11.18 -2.67 1.06
N GLN A 37 11.92 -3.73 1.38
CA GLN A 37 11.40 -4.94 2.00
C GLN A 37 10.86 -4.67 3.41
N GLU A 38 11.52 -3.85 4.22
CA GLU A 38 11.03 -3.44 5.54
C GLU A 38 9.68 -2.73 5.45
N LEU A 39 9.52 -1.81 4.50
CA LEU A 39 8.27 -1.08 4.33
C LEU A 39 7.13 -1.99 3.83
N ILE A 40 7.43 -2.92 2.93
CA ILE A 40 6.48 -3.93 2.45
C ILE A 40 6.09 -4.89 3.59
N ASN A 41 7.05 -5.30 4.43
CA ASN A 41 6.77 -6.15 5.59
C ASN A 41 5.86 -5.43 6.59
N GLU A 42 6.10 -4.14 6.87
CA GLU A 42 5.22 -3.35 7.75
C GLU A 42 3.79 -3.27 7.18
N ASN A 43 3.66 -3.10 5.87
CA ASN A 43 2.37 -3.16 5.20
C ASN A 43 1.68 -4.52 5.42
N ASP A 44 2.41 -5.61 5.18
CA ASP A 44 1.86 -6.96 5.17
C ASP A 44 1.51 -7.49 6.57
N PHE A 45 2.34 -7.21 7.57
CA PHE A 45 2.17 -7.77 8.91
C PHE A 45 1.34 -6.90 9.85
N ASN A 46 1.36 -5.57 9.69
CA ASN A 46 0.70 -4.64 10.60
C ASN A 46 -0.43 -3.89 9.92
N PHE A 47 -0.15 -3.17 8.82
CA PHE A 47 -1.15 -2.31 8.18
C PHE A 47 -2.36 -3.08 7.67
N LYS A 48 -2.17 -4.19 6.92
CA LYS A 48 -3.28 -4.99 6.38
C LYS A 48 -4.25 -5.48 7.46
N LYS A 49 -3.72 -5.92 8.60
CA LYS A 49 -4.56 -6.38 9.73
C LYS A 49 -5.43 -5.26 10.30
N ASN A 50 -4.87 -4.06 10.43
CA ASN A 50 -5.63 -2.89 10.88
C ASN A 50 -6.64 -2.42 9.81
N LEU A 51 -6.24 -2.46 8.53
CA LEU A 51 -7.10 -2.13 7.40
C LEU A 51 -8.30 -3.06 7.31
N ASP A 52 -8.13 -4.36 7.52
CA ASP A 52 -9.25 -5.32 7.51
C ASP A 52 -10.24 -5.05 8.65
N LYS A 53 -9.74 -4.72 9.85
CA LYS A 53 -10.60 -4.32 10.98
C LYS A 53 -11.33 -3.00 10.69
N TYR A 54 -10.66 -2.06 10.02
CA TYR A 54 -11.27 -0.79 9.62
C TYR A 54 -12.36 -0.98 8.55
N LYS A 55 -12.11 -1.83 7.55
CA LYS A 55 -13.08 -2.17 6.48
C LYS A 55 -14.31 -2.89 7.01
N TYR A 56 -14.13 -3.76 8.00
CA TYR A 56 -15.17 -4.63 8.53
C TYR A 56 -15.43 -4.37 10.01
N ALA A 57 -15.47 -3.10 10.43
CA ALA A 57 -15.62 -2.71 11.83
C ALA A 57 -16.87 -3.33 12.50
N ASP A 58 -17.94 -3.57 11.74
CA ASP A 58 -19.15 -4.27 12.24
C ASP A 58 -18.87 -5.70 12.74
N ARG A 59 -17.79 -6.33 12.29
CA ARG A 59 -17.34 -7.67 12.74
C ARG A 59 -16.41 -7.61 13.96
N PHE A 60 -15.97 -6.41 14.35
CA PHE A 60 -15.08 -6.16 15.46
C PHE A 60 -15.67 -5.07 16.38
N PRO A 61 -16.74 -5.39 17.14
CA PRO A 61 -17.47 -4.41 17.94
C PRO A 61 -16.71 -3.98 19.21
N GLU A 62 -15.49 -4.48 19.45
CA GLU A 62 -14.68 -4.12 20.62
C GLU A 62 -14.31 -2.64 20.63
N TYR A 63 -14.16 -2.03 19.45
CA TYR A 63 -13.85 -0.61 19.30
C TYR A 63 -14.60 0.01 18.12
N PRO A 64 -14.84 1.33 18.13
CA PRO A 64 -15.48 2.00 17.00
C PRO A 64 -14.58 2.02 15.76
N LYS A 65 -15.18 2.24 14.57
CA LYS A 65 -14.48 2.28 13.27
C LYS A 65 -13.29 3.25 13.29
N GLU A 66 -13.45 4.40 13.95
CA GLU A 66 -12.43 5.45 14.07
C GLU A 66 -11.19 4.98 14.85
N TYR A 67 -11.34 4.05 15.79
CA TYR A 67 -10.21 3.47 16.50
C TYR A 67 -9.32 2.66 15.55
N TYR A 68 -9.92 1.80 14.72
CA TYR A 68 -9.17 1.01 13.72
C TYR A 68 -8.56 1.90 12.64
N ARG A 69 -9.24 2.99 12.25
CA ARG A 69 -8.67 4.04 11.40
C ARG A 69 -7.41 4.62 12.01
N ALA A 70 -7.44 5.01 13.28
CA ALA A 70 -6.27 5.56 13.97
C ALA A 70 -5.08 4.58 14.04
N GLN A 71 -5.35 3.27 14.11
CA GLN A 71 -4.28 2.26 14.02
C GLN A 71 -3.65 2.21 12.62
N CYS A 72 -4.45 2.38 11.57
CA CYS A 72 -3.96 2.50 10.19
C CYS A 72 -3.15 3.79 9.99
N GLU A 73 -3.56 4.89 10.65
CA GLU A 73 -2.94 6.20 10.53
C GLU A 73 -1.45 6.21 10.91
N VAL A 74 -0.99 5.29 11.76
CA VAL A 74 0.45 5.11 12.07
C VAL A 74 1.27 4.89 10.79
N PHE A 75 0.80 3.97 9.94
CA PHE A 75 1.46 3.68 8.67
C PHE A 75 1.27 4.82 7.65
N LEU A 76 0.08 5.43 7.57
CA LEU A 76 -0.15 6.58 6.70
C LEU A 76 0.77 7.76 7.03
N ASN A 77 1.01 8.03 8.32
CA ASN A 77 1.96 9.06 8.74
C ASN A 77 3.37 8.72 8.24
N LEU A 78 3.83 7.46 8.39
CA LEU A 78 5.13 7.02 7.90
C LEU A 78 5.28 7.25 6.39
N LEU A 79 4.29 6.84 5.60
CA LEU A 79 4.31 7.01 4.13
C LEU A 79 4.30 8.48 3.74
N ASN A 80 3.42 9.28 4.36
CA ASN A 80 3.31 10.70 4.07
C ASN A 80 4.61 11.45 4.39
N GLU A 81 5.30 11.12 5.49
CA GLU A 81 6.59 11.73 5.80
C GLU A 81 7.70 11.33 4.82
N LYS A 82 7.73 10.08 4.34
CA LYS A 82 8.66 9.68 3.27
C LYS A 82 8.43 10.51 2.00
N LEU A 83 7.16 10.65 1.60
CA LEU A 83 6.73 11.40 0.40
C LEU A 83 6.92 12.92 0.50
N ARG A 84 7.23 13.48 1.68
CA ARG A 84 7.63 14.90 1.78
C ARG A 84 9.00 15.17 1.19
N SER A 85 9.86 14.14 1.14
CA SER A 85 11.28 14.26 0.78
C SER A 85 11.63 13.63 -0.56
N LYS A 86 10.71 12.85 -1.13
CA LYS A 86 10.90 12.05 -2.34
C LYS A 86 9.61 12.02 -3.14
N SER A 87 9.70 11.91 -4.46
CA SER A 87 8.53 11.77 -5.32
C SER A 87 7.77 10.45 -5.12
N TYR A 88 8.49 9.38 -4.73
CA TYR A 88 7.95 8.05 -4.44
C TYR A 88 8.46 7.53 -3.09
N LEU A 89 7.93 6.40 -2.60
CA LEU A 89 8.19 5.93 -1.23
C LEU A 89 9.68 5.72 -0.93
N MET A 90 10.44 5.28 -1.94
CA MET A 90 11.84 4.89 -1.79
C MET A 90 12.81 5.72 -2.63
N ALA A 91 12.39 6.26 -3.77
CA ALA A 91 13.23 6.98 -4.73
C ALA A 91 12.48 8.14 -5.42
N GLU A 92 13.11 8.80 -6.39
CA GLU A 92 12.45 9.77 -7.28
C GLU A 92 11.64 9.11 -8.39
N GLU A 93 11.79 7.79 -8.56
CA GLU A 93 11.08 6.96 -9.53
C GLU A 93 10.28 5.86 -8.81
N ILE A 94 9.32 5.26 -9.52
CA ILE A 94 8.48 4.17 -9.00
C ILE A 94 9.37 2.99 -8.58
N SER A 95 9.12 2.45 -7.40
CA SER A 95 9.79 1.27 -6.89
C SER A 95 8.81 0.13 -6.61
N LEU A 96 9.34 -1.07 -6.36
CA LEU A 96 8.56 -2.22 -5.90
C LEU A 96 7.71 -1.89 -4.66
N ALA A 97 8.23 -1.09 -3.74
CA ALA A 97 7.49 -0.70 -2.54
C ALA A 97 6.21 0.09 -2.89
N ASP A 98 6.29 1.01 -3.86
CA ASP A 98 5.13 1.78 -4.29
C ASP A 98 4.03 0.88 -4.86
N VAL A 99 4.41 -0.03 -5.76
CA VAL A 99 3.47 -0.93 -6.43
C VAL A 99 2.86 -1.95 -5.45
N ALA A 100 3.65 -2.43 -4.49
CA ALA A 100 3.18 -3.35 -3.46
C ALA A 100 2.21 -2.69 -2.46
N ILE A 101 2.41 -1.41 -2.12
CA ILE A 101 1.66 -0.70 -1.08
C ILE A 101 0.43 0.00 -1.65
N PHE A 102 0.50 0.50 -2.89
CA PHE A 102 -0.56 1.25 -3.56
C PHE A 102 -1.96 0.62 -3.44
N PRO A 103 -2.16 -0.69 -3.71
CA PRO A 103 -3.49 -1.30 -3.64
C PRO A 103 -4.13 -1.20 -2.25
N PHE A 104 -3.32 -1.22 -1.18
CA PHE A 104 -3.82 -1.19 0.19
C PHE A 104 -4.14 0.23 0.65
N ILE A 105 -3.35 1.22 0.24
CA ILE A 105 -3.68 2.64 0.48
C ILE A 105 -4.93 3.04 -0.29
N ARG A 106 -5.09 2.56 -1.54
CA ARG A 106 -6.32 2.73 -2.30
C ARG A 106 -7.52 2.07 -1.62
N GLN A 107 -7.37 0.87 -1.09
CA GLN A 107 -8.45 0.24 -0.32
C GLN A 107 -8.80 1.05 0.93
N PHE A 108 -7.81 1.56 1.66
CA PHE A 108 -8.01 2.39 2.84
C PHE A 108 -8.79 3.67 2.50
N SER A 109 -8.41 4.39 1.44
CA SER A 109 -9.07 5.63 1.05
C SER A 109 -10.54 5.41 0.70
N LEU A 110 -10.88 4.27 0.10
CA LEU A 110 -12.25 3.92 -0.30
C LEU A 110 -13.16 3.51 0.88
N VAL A 111 -12.63 3.28 2.09
CA VAL A 111 -13.47 2.96 3.27
C VAL A 111 -14.22 4.19 3.80
N ASP A 112 -13.63 5.36 3.64
CA ASP A 112 -14.17 6.67 4.02
C ASP A 112 -13.47 7.75 3.20
N GLU A 113 -13.93 7.92 1.96
CA GLU A 113 -13.31 8.82 0.98
C GLU A 113 -13.35 10.28 1.44
N GLU A 114 -14.48 10.71 2.02
CA GLU A 114 -14.65 12.07 2.51
C GLU A 114 -13.65 12.38 3.62
N TRP A 115 -13.49 11.48 4.60
CA TRP A 115 -12.48 11.66 5.64
C TRP A 115 -11.07 11.68 5.06
N PHE A 116 -10.75 10.76 4.14
CA PHE A 116 -9.41 10.67 3.56
C PHE A 116 -9.06 11.95 2.80
N LEU A 117 -9.98 12.47 1.98
CA LEU A 117 -9.80 13.73 1.23
C LEU A 117 -9.55 14.92 2.16
N ASN A 118 -10.25 14.98 3.31
CA ASN A 118 -10.10 16.04 4.30
C ASN A 118 -8.92 15.82 5.28
N SER A 119 -8.23 14.69 5.20
CA SER A 119 -7.12 14.37 6.11
C SER A 119 -5.86 15.21 5.84
N LYS A 120 -4.94 15.19 6.82
CA LYS A 120 -3.63 15.87 6.77
C LYS A 120 -2.63 15.26 5.78
N TYR A 121 -2.94 14.11 5.18
CA TYR A 121 -2.02 13.30 4.38
C TYR A 121 -1.84 13.83 2.94
N GLN A 122 -1.44 15.08 2.80
CA GLN A 122 -1.41 15.77 1.50
C GLN A 122 -0.48 15.09 0.48
N GLU A 123 0.72 14.68 0.89
CA GLU A 123 1.68 14.06 -0.04
C GLU A 123 1.25 12.63 -0.40
N LEU A 124 0.68 11.89 0.57
CA LEU A 124 0.11 10.58 0.29
C LEU A 124 -1.09 10.64 -0.67
N LYS A 125 -1.94 11.66 -0.54
CA LYS A 125 -3.07 11.89 -1.47
C LYS A 125 -2.57 12.16 -2.90
N LYS A 126 -1.56 13.02 -3.05
CA LYS A 126 -0.95 13.31 -4.36
C LYS A 126 -0.33 12.06 -4.98
N TRP A 127 0.42 11.29 -4.19
CA TRP A 127 0.99 10.02 -4.61
C TRP A 127 -0.09 9.04 -5.07
N LEU A 128 -1.16 8.86 -4.28
CA LEU A 128 -2.26 7.98 -4.64
C LEU A 128 -2.93 8.40 -5.96
N GLN A 129 -3.23 9.68 -6.11
CA GLN A 129 -3.83 10.23 -7.32
C GLN A 129 -2.91 10.03 -8.54
N GLY A 130 -1.61 10.27 -8.39
CA GLY A 130 -0.63 10.04 -9.45
C GLY A 130 -0.61 8.59 -9.93
N PHE A 131 -0.72 7.63 -9.02
CA PHE A 131 -0.85 6.21 -9.38
C PHE A 131 -2.17 5.91 -10.10
N GLU A 132 -3.30 6.42 -9.61
CA GLU A 132 -4.62 6.20 -10.24
C GLU A 132 -4.72 6.82 -11.65
N GLU A 133 -4.01 7.92 -11.89
CA GLU A 133 -3.94 8.58 -13.20
C GLU A 133 -2.89 7.97 -14.13
N SER A 134 -1.97 7.15 -13.62
CA SER A 134 -0.90 6.53 -14.40
C SER A 134 -1.44 5.60 -15.49
N GLN A 135 -0.74 5.59 -16.63
CA GLN A 135 -1.10 4.71 -17.75
C GLN A 135 -0.99 3.22 -17.36
N MET A 136 0.04 2.88 -16.57
CA MET A 136 0.22 1.55 -16.00
C MET A 136 -1.01 1.07 -15.23
N PHE A 137 -1.55 1.89 -14.32
CA PHE A 137 -2.74 1.53 -13.57
C PHE A 137 -3.97 1.41 -14.46
N LYS A 138 -4.15 2.36 -15.39
CA LYS A 138 -5.26 2.33 -16.36
C LYS A 138 -5.25 1.05 -17.19
N ASP A 139 -4.07 0.56 -17.59
CA ASP A 139 -3.95 -0.66 -18.39
C ASP A 139 -4.20 -1.93 -17.57
N VAL A 140 -3.85 -1.96 -16.29
CA VAL A 140 -4.23 -3.07 -15.37
C VAL A 140 -5.74 -3.08 -15.11
N MET A 141 -6.37 -1.90 -14.99
CA MET A 141 -7.81 -1.77 -14.75
C MET A 141 -8.66 -2.01 -16.01
N LYS A 142 -8.07 -1.87 -17.21
CA LYS A 142 -8.64 -2.39 -18.47
C LYS A 142 -8.52 -3.92 -18.51
N LYS A 143 -9.20 -4.59 -17.58
CA LYS A 143 -9.54 -6.01 -17.78
C LYS A 143 -10.61 -6.09 -18.87
N ASN A 144 -10.33 -6.93 -19.88
CA ASN A 144 -11.21 -7.33 -20.98
C ASN A 144 -12.66 -7.57 -20.56
#